data_AF-A0A0R3TYA1-F1
#
_entry.id   AF-A0A0R3TYA1-F1
#
_cell.length_a   1.000
_cell.length_b   1.000
_cell.length_c   1.000
_cell.angle_alpha   90.00
_cell.angle_beta   90.00
_cell.angle_gamma   90.00
#
_symmetry.space_group_name_H-M   'P 1'
#
loop_
_entity.id
_entity.type
_entity.pdbx_description
1 polymer ?
#
loop_
_entity_poly.entity_id
_entity_poly.type
_entity_poly.pdbx_seq_one_letter_code
_entity_poly.pdbx_strand_id
1 'polypeptide(L)'
;LSILCDNSKTPLAVQLEPIVNIKSPYPSATIFRLSAGPIRLSPMEFVRVTVKAVTESSSKPAILIAKPTLFRYPQIARAIETFYIKGEPRNFESKLISNFLELNFDGETGFAQNLHNKITRETHKLEIGFHYMNPSPKPGAAGAYIGCSFVSNEPLSKDPVELRVLRGALSDEVTSYYPRVKHTLRFNKLDSAGRMALEVENVVNLTNANAMEVVMTIKTGINNHNGTFFTDSNCFQMIERRYRTKIRQWGNVYPMSCAAFIEDETHRVTLLSGQPLGFMAGEKPGEMKVWLDRRTHIDDQRGLFESMTDNQPTRSLFRILIERVSKPAKASVVVPSLTADAHFVLDDILFPSAQFLVNTDSSKLKSTLSLMTGTGLPCDYDLVTMKTFFSKSERFNGLDSVTGSQLGMVLRHKVNGCGSTGLCGDICACQSPTVSPMHLLASALNPHKSQSLFGDRTPYPTLSGHNCKSTRVPK
;
A
#
# COMPACT_ATOMS: atom_id res chain seq x y z
N LEU A 1 12.79 -25.34 2.55
CA LEU A 1 11.34 -25.15 2.34
C LEU A 1 11.01 -25.17 0.85
N SER A 2 10.13 -26.05 0.38
CA SER A 2 9.51 -25.92 -0.94
C SER A 2 8.09 -25.39 -0.78
N ILE A 3 7.70 -24.48 -1.68
CA ILE A 3 6.34 -23.91 -1.69
C ILE A 3 5.72 -24.19 -3.05
N LEU A 4 4.58 -24.86 -3.01
CA LEU A 4 3.86 -25.33 -4.18
C LEU A 4 2.45 -24.79 -4.13
N CYS A 5 2.02 -24.22 -5.26
CA CYS A 5 0.61 -23.95 -5.50
C CYS A 5 -0.03 -25.26 -6.00
N ASP A 6 -0.98 -25.82 -5.25
CA ASP A 6 -1.41 -27.20 -5.47
C ASP A 6 -2.16 -27.40 -6.79
N ASN A 7 -2.78 -26.35 -7.32
CA ASN A 7 -3.51 -26.37 -8.59
C ASN A 7 -2.58 -26.46 -9.82
N SER A 8 -1.39 -25.85 -9.77
CA SER A 8 -0.44 -25.83 -10.88
C SER A 8 0.75 -26.76 -10.69
N LYS A 9 0.98 -27.24 -9.45
CA LYS A 9 2.21 -27.94 -9.02
C LYS A 9 3.50 -27.19 -9.41
N THR A 10 3.40 -25.89 -9.71
CA THR A 10 4.56 -25.08 -10.09
C THR A 10 5.26 -24.58 -8.84
N PRO A 11 6.58 -24.81 -8.72
CA PRO A 11 7.36 -24.24 -7.63
C PRO A 11 7.36 -22.72 -7.68
N LEU A 12 7.03 -22.08 -6.55
CA LEU A 12 7.06 -20.61 -6.42
C LEU A 12 8.46 -20.12 -6.08
N ALA A 13 8.79 -18.89 -6.49
CA ALA A 13 9.97 -18.23 -5.97
C ALA A 13 9.77 -17.97 -4.46
N VAL A 14 10.78 -18.31 -3.66
CA VAL A 14 10.74 -18.20 -2.20
C VAL A 14 11.91 -17.38 -1.72
N GLN A 15 11.63 -16.40 -0.86
CA GLN A 15 12.61 -15.61 -0.15
C GLN A 15 12.41 -15.79 1.34
N LEU A 16 13.47 -16.16 2.04
CA LEU A 16 13.53 -16.20 3.49
C LEU A 16 14.40 -15.04 3.97
N GLU A 17 13.87 -14.21 4.86
CA GLU A 17 14.65 -13.16 5.52
C GLU A 17 14.58 -13.33 7.04
N PRO A 18 15.68 -13.11 7.78
CA PRO A 18 15.65 -13.17 9.23
C PRO A 18 14.81 -12.01 9.80
N ILE A 19 13.93 -12.34 10.75
CA ILE A 19 13.26 -11.38 11.63
C ILE A 19 13.92 -11.52 13.00
N VAL A 20 14.82 -10.63 13.35
CA VAL A 20 15.37 -10.58 14.70
C VAL A 20 15.33 -9.15 15.19
N ASN A 21 14.95 -8.97 16.46
CA ASN A 21 15.25 -7.74 17.16
C ASN A 21 16.76 -7.67 17.39
N ILE A 22 17.47 -6.98 16.50
CA ILE A 22 18.95 -6.88 16.51
C ILE A 22 19.46 -6.30 17.84
N LYS A 23 18.61 -5.58 18.60
CA LYS A 23 18.94 -4.99 19.90
C LYS A 23 18.68 -5.91 21.10
N SER A 24 18.08 -7.09 20.91
CA SER A 24 17.88 -8.04 22.02
C SER A 24 19.19 -8.78 22.35
N PRO A 25 19.65 -8.77 23.63
CA PRO A 25 20.84 -9.51 24.04
C PRO A 25 20.64 -11.03 24.03
N TYR A 26 19.38 -11.49 24.02
CA TYR A 26 19.00 -12.91 23.94
C TYR A 26 18.05 -13.10 22.75
N PRO A 27 18.55 -13.40 21.54
CA PRO A 27 17.69 -13.67 20.40
C PRO A 27 16.96 -15.01 20.63
N SER A 28 15.68 -14.94 21.01
CA SER A 28 14.79 -16.08 21.22
C SER A 28 14.43 -16.71 19.87
N ALA A 29 15.13 -17.79 19.49
CA ALA A 29 14.97 -18.51 18.22
C ALA A 29 15.16 -17.65 16.95
N THR A 30 15.77 -18.21 15.91
CA THR A 30 15.87 -17.52 14.62
C THR A 30 14.53 -17.63 13.89
N ILE A 31 13.72 -16.58 13.96
CA ILE A 31 12.47 -16.47 13.22
C ILE A 31 12.79 -15.92 11.82
N PHE A 32 12.15 -16.48 10.80
CA PHE A 32 12.27 -16.01 9.43
C PHE A 32 10.93 -15.52 8.91
N ARG A 33 10.92 -14.42 8.19
CA ARG A 33 9.80 -14.08 7.32
C ARG A 33 9.94 -14.89 6.05
N LEU A 34 8.86 -15.60 5.72
CA LEU A 34 8.74 -16.27 4.45
C LEU A 34 7.92 -15.40 3.50
N SER A 35 8.48 -15.12 2.33
CA SER A 35 7.76 -14.51 1.21
C SER A 35 7.79 -15.48 0.04
N ALA A 36 6.65 -15.69 -0.61
CA ALA A 36 6.54 -16.54 -1.79
C ALA A 36 5.54 -15.97 -2.78
N GLY A 37 5.83 -16.10 -4.07
CA GLY A 37 4.93 -15.62 -5.10
C GLY A 37 5.54 -15.60 -6.52
N PRO A 38 4.77 -15.10 -7.50
CA PRO A 38 3.42 -14.59 -7.33
C PRO A 38 2.41 -15.74 -7.20
N ILE A 39 1.49 -15.64 -6.22
CA ILE A 39 0.30 -16.49 -6.16
C ILE A 39 -0.79 -15.72 -6.88
N ARG A 40 -1.26 -16.23 -8.02
CA ARG A 40 -2.32 -15.59 -8.80
C ARG A 40 -3.65 -16.11 -8.32
N LEU A 41 -4.52 -15.20 -7.90
CA LEU A 41 -5.89 -15.48 -7.50
C LEU A 41 -6.84 -14.90 -8.53
N SER A 42 -7.82 -15.70 -8.93
CA SER A 42 -8.99 -15.26 -9.66
C SER A 42 -9.94 -14.53 -8.71
N PRO A 43 -10.89 -13.73 -9.23
CA PRO A 43 -11.85 -13.03 -8.39
C PRO A 43 -12.64 -13.99 -7.48
N MET A 44 -12.68 -13.69 -6.18
CA MET A 44 -13.31 -14.53 -5.14
C MET A 44 -12.88 -16.00 -5.18
N GLU A 45 -11.58 -16.25 -5.38
CA GLU A 45 -10.98 -17.57 -5.38
C GLU A 45 -10.21 -17.85 -4.07
N PHE A 46 -10.33 -19.08 -3.59
CA PHE A 46 -9.45 -19.66 -2.59
C PHE A 46 -8.53 -20.66 -3.28
N VAL A 47 -7.22 -20.53 -3.03
CA VAL A 47 -6.21 -21.47 -3.53
C VAL A 47 -5.43 -22.03 -2.35
N ARG A 48 -5.22 -23.35 -2.36
CA ARG A 48 -4.39 -24.02 -1.37
C ARG A 48 -2.91 -23.96 -1.77
N VAL A 49 -2.09 -23.52 -0.83
CA VAL A 49 -0.64 -23.48 -0.96
C VAL A 49 -0.03 -24.41 0.08
N THR A 50 0.82 -25.32 -0.37
CA THR A 50 1.51 -26.26 0.51
C THR A 50 2.94 -25.80 0.75
N VAL A 51 3.31 -25.67 2.03
CA VAL A 51 4.68 -25.39 2.48
C VAL A 51 5.28 -26.67 3.04
N LYS A 52 6.36 -27.18 2.42
CA LYS A 52 7.06 -28.39 2.88
C LYS A 52 8.47 -28.06 3.34
N ALA A 53 8.87 -28.61 4.49
CA ALA A 53 10.29 -28.70 4.82
C ALA A 53 10.97 -29.63 3.82
N VAL A 54 12.12 -29.20 3.31
CA VAL A 54 12.99 -30.04 2.48
C VAL A 54 14.33 -30.12 3.17
N THR A 55 14.86 -31.33 3.27
CA THR A 55 16.15 -31.66 3.89
C THR A 55 17.32 -31.53 2.93
N GLU A 56 17.04 -31.61 1.62
CA GLU A 56 18.03 -31.48 0.55
C GLU A 56 17.92 -30.12 -0.15
N SER A 57 19.06 -29.56 -0.55
CA SER A 57 19.13 -28.32 -1.32
C SER A 57 18.52 -28.52 -2.70
N SER A 58 17.26 -28.13 -2.88
CA SER A 58 16.64 -28.11 -4.21
C SER A 58 17.17 -26.95 -5.03
N SER A 59 17.63 -27.23 -6.25
CA SER A 59 17.99 -26.21 -7.25
C SER A 59 16.76 -25.54 -7.87
N LYS A 60 15.54 -26.08 -7.66
CA LYS A 60 14.27 -25.54 -8.19
C LYS A 60 13.07 -25.83 -7.26
N PRO A 61 12.45 -24.81 -6.62
CA PRO A 61 12.88 -23.42 -6.57
C PRO A 61 14.02 -23.30 -5.56
N ALA A 62 15.07 -22.56 -5.91
CA ALA A 62 16.13 -22.23 -4.96
C ALA A 62 15.52 -21.47 -3.78
N ILE A 63 15.67 -22.01 -2.57
CA ILE A 63 15.36 -21.26 -1.35
C ILE A 63 16.43 -20.19 -1.22
N LEU A 64 16.06 -18.94 -1.49
CA LEU A 64 16.98 -17.82 -1.36
C LEU A 64 16.87 -17.28 0.06
N ILE A 65 17.83 -17.64 0.91
CA ILE A 65 18.04 -16.94 2.18
C ILE A 65 18.65 -15.58 1.82
N ALA A 66 17.83 -14.53 1.87
CA ALA A 66 18.28 -13.18 1.63
C ALA A 66 18.91 -12.65 2.93
N LYS A 67 20.22 -12.41 2.91
CA LYS A 67 20.96 -11.85 4.03
C LYS A 67 20.95 -10.31 3.94
N PRO A 68 20.27 -9.60 4.84
CA PRO A 68 20.28 -8.15 4.82
C PRO A 68 21.66 -7.61 5.18
N THR A 69 22.05 -6.52 4.54
CA THR A 69 23.25 -5.76 4.90
C THR A 69 22.92 -4.74 5.97
N LEU A 70 23.69 -4.73 7.05
CA LEU A 70 23.52 -3.86 8.21
C LEU A 70 24.64 -2.80 8.22
N PHE A 71 24.25 -1.52 8.22
CA PHE A 71 25.17 -0.39 8.30
C PHE A 71 25.00 0.36 9.61
N ARG A 72 26.12 0.78 10.21
CA ARG A 72 26.17 1.56 11.46
C ARG A 72 25.57 0.84 12.67
N TYR A 73 25.57 -0.49 12.66
CA TYR A 73 25.27 -1.31 13.84
C TYR A 73 26.55 -1.51 14.65
N PRO A 74 26.63 -1.00 15.91
CA PRO A 74 27.85 -1.07 16.70
C PRO A 74 28.18 -2.51 17.12
N GLN A 75 27.16 -3.32 17.37
CA GLN A 75 27.29 -4.72 17.78
C GLN A 75 26.16 -5.56 17.17
N ILE A 76 26.50 -6.76 16.69
CA ILE A 76 25.55 -7.77 16.23
C ILE A 76 25.82 -9.01 17.08
N ALA A 77 24.79 -9.59 17.68
CA ALA A 77 24.95 -10.79 18.48
C ALA A 77 25.51 -11.94 17.61
N ARG A 78 26.55 -12.63 18.09
CA ARG A 78 27.23 -13.72 17.36
C ARG A 78 26.26 -14.83 16.90
N ALA A 79 25.20 -15.07 17.66
CA ALA A 79 24.15 -16.04 17.34
C ALA A 79 23.41 -15.74 16.04
N ILE A 80 23.38 -14.48 15.57
CA ILE A 80 22.63 -14.07 14.37
C ILE A 80 23.53 -13.54 13.25
N GLU A 81 24.82 -13.34 13.51
CA GLU A 81 25.80 -12.80 12.57
C GLU A 81 25.81 -13.55 11.22
N THR A 82 25.60 -14.87 11.24
CA THR A 82 25.56 -15.72 10.04
C THR A 82 24.42 -15.38 9.07
N PHE A 83 23.36 -14.69 9.53
CA PHE A 83 22.19 -14.32 8.75
C PHE A 83 22.22 -12.89 8.20
N TYR A 84 23.26 -12.11 8.52
CA TYR A 84 23.42 -10.73 8.08
C TYR A 84 24.77 -10.52 7.41
N ILE A 85 24.90 -9.43 6.67
CA ILE A 85 26.16 -8.96 6.12
C ILE A 85 26.49 -7.65 6.83
N LYS A 86 27.71 -7.52 7.38
CA LYS A 86 28.18 -6.24 7.91
C LYS A 86 28.58 -5.34 6.75
N GLY A 87 27.92 -4.19 6.64
CA GLY A 87 28.15 -3.22 5.57
C GLY A 87 29.15 -2.15 5.97
N GLU A 88 30.06 -1.82 5.05
CA GLU A 88 31.00 -0.69 5.18
C GLU A 88 30.41 0.58 4.54
N PRO A 89 30.30 1.71 5.27
CA PRO A 89 29.59 2.89 4.77
C PRO A 89 30.18 3.54 3.50
N ARG A 90 31.49 3.38 3.26
CA ARG A 90 32.21 4.20 2.26
C ARG A 90 31.87 3.88 0.80
N ASN A 91 31.26 2.72 0.49
CA ASN A 91 31.07 2.25 -0.89
C ASN A 91 29.71 1.55 -1.13
N PHE A 92 28.69 1.84 -0.32
CA PHE A 92 27.40 1.18 -0.49
C PHE A 92 26.50 1.88 -1.52
N GLU A 93 26.00 1.12 -2.49
CA GLU A 93 25.06 1.59 -3.50
C GLU A 93 23.67 1.85 -2.90
N SER A 94 23.37 3.13 -2.67
CA SER A 94 22.12 3.60 -2.04
C SER A 94 20.95 3.66 -3.04
N LYS A 95 20.59 2.49 -3.58
CA LYS A 95 19.50 2.32 -4.54
C LYS A 95 18.56 1.18 -4.15
N LEU A 96 17.30 1.28 -4.53
CA LEU A 96 16.36 0.15 -4.57
C LEU A 96 15.91 -0.08 -6.01
N ILE A 97 15.76 -1.34 -6.40
CA ILE A 97 15.48 -1.69 -7.80
C ILE A 97 14.30 -2.66 -7.88
N SER A 98 13.35 -2.36 -8.77
CA SER A 98 12.30 -3.27 -9.23
C SER A 98 12.42 -3.52 -10.73
N ASN A 99 11.50 -4.30 -11.31
CA ASN A 99 11.43 -4.47 -12.76
C ASN A 99 11.08 -3.18 -13.50
N PHE A 100 10.37 -2.26 -12.84
CA PHE A 100 9.81 -1.06 -13.48
C PHE A 100 10.32 0.25 -12.89
N LEU A 101 10.83 0.23 -11.66
CA LEU A 101 11.26 1.41 -10.93
C LEU A 101 12.68 1.26 -10.39
N GLU A 102 13.34 2.39 -10.22
CA GLU A 102 14.58 2.52 -9.46
C GLU A 102 14.46 3.73 -8.54
N LEU A 103 14.83 3.57 -7.27
CA LEU A 103 14.80 4.64 -6.28
C LEU A 103 16.21 4.88 -5.77
N ASN A 104 16.70 6.11 -5.92
CA ASN A 104 17.88 6.57 -5.20
C ASN A 104 17.45 7.04 -3.81
N PHE A 105 18.19 6.61 -2.80
CA PHE A 105 18.03 7.05 -1.42
C PHE A 105 19.35 7.56 -0.88
N ASP A 106 19.26 8.34 0.19
CA ASP A 106 20.41 8.92 0.86
C ASP A 106 21.11 7.88 1.77
N GLY A 107 22.39 7.60 1.57
CA GLY A 107 23.11 6.56 2.34
C GLY A 107 23.34 6.91 3.83
N GLU A 108 23.19 8.18 4.21
CA GLU A 108 23.35 8.64 5.58
C GLU A 108 22.05 8.57 6.37
N THR A 109 20.91 8.86 5.75
CA THR A 109 19.58 8.93 6.38
C THR A 109 18.67 7.74 6.02
N GLY A 110 18.91 7.12 4.87
CA GLY A 110 18.07 6.09 4.25
C GLY A 110 16.76 6.63 3.65
N PHE A 111 16.64 7.96 3.51
CA PHE A 111 15.46 8.59 2.93
C PHE A 111 15.48 8.61 1.41
N ALA A 112 14.30 8.50 0.79
CA ALA A 112 14.13 8.62 -0.66
C ALA A 112 14.60 9.98 -1.17
N GLN A 113 15.13 10.02 -2.40
CA GLN A 113 15.54 11.26 -3.09
C GLN A 113 14.92 11.38 -4.49
N ASN A 114 15.09 10.36 -5.34
CA ASN A 114 14.65 10.40 -6.74
C ASN A 114 14.12 9.04 -7.18
N LEU A 115 12.99 9.05 -7.87
CA LEU A 115 12.34 7.87 -8.43
C LEU A 115 12.46 7.88 -9.96
N HIS A 116 13.12 6.88 -10.52
CA HIS A 116 13.24 6.68 -11.95
C HIS A 116 12.23 5.63 -12.43
N ASN A 117 11.40 6.00 -13.39
CA ASN A 117 10.48 5.10 -14.08
C ASN A 117 11.18 4.54 -15.32
N LYS A 118 11.46 3.23 -15.31
CA LYS A 118 12.22 2.55 -16.38
C LYS A 118 11.43 2.45 -17.69
N ILE A 119 10.10 2.56 -17.63
CA ILE A 119 9.22 2.47 -18.79
C ILE A 119 9.17 3.82 -19.50
N THR A 120 8.83 4.89 -18.78
CA THR A 120 8.76 6.24 -19.37
C THR A 120 10.14 6.88 -19.55
N ARG A 121 11.16 6.33 -18.89
CA ARG A 121 12.54 6.85 -18.79
C ARG A 121 12.63 8.21 -18.10
N GLU A 122 11.62 8.57 -17.32
CA GLU A 122 11.59 9.81 -16.55
C GLU A 122 12.15 9.60 -15.15
N THR A 123 12.84 10.61 -14.65
CA THR A 123 13.29 10.67 -13.26
C THR A 123 12.54 11.80 -12.56
N HIS A 124 11.86 11.46 -11.47
CA HIS A 124 11.08 12.39 -10.69
C HIS A 124 11.73 12.61 -9.33
N LYS A 125 11.79 13.87 -8.91
CA LYS A 125 12.14 14.23 -7.54
C LYS A 125 11.11 13.61 -6.59
N LEU A 126 11.57 12.86 -5.59
CA LEU A 126 10.76 12.25 -4.54
C LEU A 126 11.58 12.19 -3.25
N GLU A 127 11.66 13.31 -2.55
CA GLU A 127 12.39 13.42 -1.28
C GLU A 127 11.43 13.13 -0.13
N ILE A 128 11.72 12.12 0.69
CA ILE A 128 10.98 11.84 1.92
C ILE A 128 11.80 12.34 3.11
N GLY A 129 11.13 12.87 4.12
CA GLY A 129 11.76 13.30 5.36
C GLY A 129 10.77 13.29 6.50
N PHE A 130 11.26 13.56 7.71
CA PHE A 130 10.44 13.59 8.92
C PHE A 130 10.84 14.77 9.78
N HIS A 131 9.86 15.27 10.53
CA HIS A 131 10.08 16.30 11.53
C HIS A 131 9.47 15.89 12.86
N TYR A 132 10.19 16.18 13.94
CA TYR A 132 9.63 16.24 15.28
C TYR A 132 9.15 17.67 15.54
N MET A 133 7.85 17.80 15.74
CA MET A 133 7.21 19.08 15.98
C MET A 133 6.71 19.14 17.42
N ASN A 134 7.26 20.06 18.22
CA ASN A 134 6.92 20.16 19.63
C ASN A 134 5.71 21.11 19.81
N PRO A 135 4.58 20.63 20.35
CA PRO A 135 3.39 21.45 20.56
C PRO A 135 3.66 22.55 21.60
N SER A 136 3.00 23.70 21.44
CA SER A 136 2.99 24.75 22.45
C SER A 136 2.32 24.23 23.73
N PRO A 137 2.93 24.43 24.92
CA PRO A 137 2.41 23.90 26.18
C PRO A 137 1.24 24.72 26.76
N LYS A 138 0.55 25.51 25.94
CA LYS A 138 -0.57 26.35 26.40
C LYS A 138 -1.82 25.48 26.64
N PRO A 139 -2.48 25.54 27.80
CA PRO A 139 -3.76 24.86 28.04
C PRO A 139 -4.80 25.16 26.96
N GLY A 140 -5.53 24.14 26.50
CA GLY A 140 -6.55 24.29 25.47
C GLY A 140 -6.02 24.52 24.04
N ALA A 141 -4.69 24.58 23.84
CA ALA A 141 -4.10 24.84 22.53
C ALA A 141 -3.86 23.58 21.69
N ALA A 142 -3.84 22.40 22.32
CA ALA A 142 -3.48 21.12 21.72
C ALA A 142 -4.04 19.97 22.56
N GLY A 143 -4.51 18.91 21.91
CA GLY A 143 -5.02 17.71 22.59
C GLY A 143 -5.67 16.76 21.58
N ALA A 144 -6.56 15.88 22.03
CA ALA A 144 -7.16 14.86 21.17
C ALA A 144 -7.89 15.40 19.93
N TYR A 145 -8.51 16.58 20.04
CA TYR A 145 -9.35 17.18 19.00
C TYR A 145 -8.69 18.36 18.30
N ILE A 146 -7.84 19.12 19.01
CA ILE A 146 -7.30 20.39 18.50
C ILE A 146 -5.84 20.25 18.03
N GLY A 147 -5.56 20.77 16.83
CA GLY A 147 -4.20 20.95 16.30
C GLY A 147 -3.46 22.13 16.95
N CYS A 148 -2.13 22.06 17.04
CA CYS A 148 -1.35 22.87 17.98
C CYS A 148 -0.36 23.88 17.35
N SER A 149 -0.27 25.13 17.81
CA SER A 149 0.92 25.92 17.40
C SER A 149 2.20 25.24 17.89
N PHE A 150 3.24 25.16 17.06
CA PHE A 150 4.49 24.49 17.42
C PHE A 150 5.55 25.48 17.87
N VAL A 151 6.36 25.09 18.85
CA VAL A 151 7.50 25.89 19.36
C VAL A 151 8.82 25.52 18.71
N SER A 152 8.93 24.31 18.14
CA SER A 152 10.08 23.87 17.36
C SER A 152 9.67 22.91 16.25
N ASN A 153 10.52 22.81 15.23
CA ASN A 153 10.34 21.94 14.09
C ASN A 153 11.71 21.37 13.69
N GLU A 154 12.05 20.20 14.24
CA GLU A 154 13.39 19.61 14.08
C GLU A 154 13.37 18.49 13.03
N PRO A 155 14.21 18.57 11.98
CA PRO A 155 14.29 17.53 10.97
C PRO A 155 15.03 16.30 11.51
N LEU A 156 14.49 15.11 11.20
CA LEU A 156 15.04 13.83 11.65
C LEU A 156 16.39 13.48 11.02
N SER A 157 16.77 14.10 9.90
CA SER A 157 18.05 13.86 9.22
C SER A 157 19.29 14.17 10.05
N LYS A 158 19.14 14.86 11.19
CA LYS A 158 20.22 15.17 12.14
C LYS A 158 20.52 14.03 13.13
N ASP A 159 19.61 13.07 13.28
CA ASP A 159 19.75 11.97 14.25
C ASP A 159 20.58 10.81 13.66
N PRO A 160 21.40 10.11 14.47
CA PRO A 160 22.09 8.91 14.01
C PRO A 160 21.09 7.83 13.63
N VAL A 161 21.34 7.17 12.50
CA VAL A 161 20.47 6.13 11.96
C VAL A 161 21.23 4.84 11.72
N GLU A 162 20.63 3.72 12.13
CA GLU A 162 21.07 2.39 11.71
C GLU A 162 20.32 2.03 10.42
N LEU A 163 21.00 1.49 9.41
CA LEU A 163 20.35 1.09 8.15
C LEU A 163 20.40 -0.42 7.95
N ARG A 164 19.27 -1.01 7.58
CA ARG A 164 19.16 -2.39 7.09
C ARG A 164 18.76 -2.36 5.62
N VAL A 165 19.59 -2.89 4.74
CA VAL A 165 19.31 -2.98 3.31
C VAL A 165 19.13 -4.45 2.93
N LEU A 166 17.99 -4.78 2.36
CA LEU A 166 17.68 -6.10 1.84
C LEU A 166 17.65 -6.04 0.32
N ARG A 167 18.51 -6.84 -0.32
CA ARG A 167 18.46 -7.08 -1.77
C ARG A 167 17.99 -8.52 -1.98
N GLY A 168 16.73 -8.67 -2.35
CA GLY A 168 16.06 -9.97 -2.45
C GLY A 168 15.59 -10.29 -3.87
N ALA A 169 15.20 -11.53 -4.11
CA ALA A 169 14.59 -11.92 -5.40
C ALA A 169 13.14 -11.44 -5.53
N LEU A 170 12.43 -11.31 -4.41
CA LEU A 170 11.03 -10.89 -4.37
C LEU A 170 10.85 -9.42 -4.01
N SER A 171 11.80 -8.84 -3.28
CA SER A 171 11.73 -7.45 -2.84
C SER A 171 13.12 -6.83 -2.67
N ASP A 172 13.21 -5.54 -2.92
CA ASP A 172 14.31 -4.69 -2.46
C ASP A 172 13.77 -3.74 -1.38
N GLU A 173 14.52 -3.56 -0.30
CA GLU A 173 14.09 -2.75 0.84
C GLU A 173 15.28 -2.03 1.48
N VAL A 174 15.06 -0.77 1.90
CA VAL A 174 15.89 -0.12 2.92
C VAL A 174 15.03 0.23 4.12
N THR A 175 15.50 -0.13 5.31
CA THR A 175 14.91 0.28 6.58
C THR A 175 15.89 1.11 7.38
N SER A 176 15.46 2.33 7.71
CA SER A 176 16.11 3.28 8.60
C SER A 176 15.54 3.17 10.02
N TYR A 177 16.40 3.02 11.01
CA TYR A 177 16.03 2.97 12.42
C TYR A 177 16.51 4.24 13.13
N TYR A 178 15.57 5.16 13.33
CA TYR A 178 15.73 6.34 14.17
C TYR A 178 15.21 6.07 15.59
N PRO A 179 15.54 6.91 16.59
CA PRO A 179 15.10 6.70 17.98
C PRO A 179 13.60 6.47 18.16
N ARG A 180 12.74 7.15 17.38
CA ARG A 180 11.27 7.06 17.48
C ARG A 180 10.57 6.67 16.18
N VAL A 181 11.31 6.49 15.09
CA VAL A 181 10.75 6.21 13.76
C VAL A 181 11.55 5.07 13.13
N LYS A 182 10.88 3.95 12.84
CA LYS A 182 11.38 2.97 11.88
C LYS A 182 10.74 3.28 10.53
N HIS A 183 11.55 3.70 9.56
CA HIS A 183 11.10 4.04 8.22
C HIS A 183 11.60 2.98 7.24
N THR A 184 10.70 2.42 6.44
CA THR A 184 11.00 1.37 5.47
C THR A 184 10.51 1.80 4.09
N LEU A 185 11.40 1.77 3.12
CA LEU A 185 11.12 1.92 1.69
C LEU A 185 11.26 0.57 1.03
N ARG A 186 10.26 0.16 0.24
CA ARG A 186 10.23 -1.18 -0.36
C ARG A 186 9.73 -1.13 -1.80
N PHE A 187 10.38 -1.91 -2.64
CA PHE A 187 9.83 -2.34 -3.92
C PHE A 187 9.54 -3.83 -3.92
N ASN A 188 8.35 -4.17 -4.40
CA ASN A 188 8.03 -5.54 -4.77
C ASN A 188 8.55 -5.77 -6.20
N LYS A 189 9.33 -6.84 -6.39
CA LYS A 189 9.86 -7.24 -7.71
C LYS A 189 8.89 -8.13 -8.48
N LEU A 190 7.85 -8.61 -7.80
CA LEU A 190 6.78 -9.36 -8.42
C LEU A 190 5.84 -8.44 -9.18
N ASP A 191 5.43 -8.91 -10.35
CA ASP A 191 4.41 -8.28 -11.17
C ASP A 191 3.05 -8.38 -10.46
N SER A 192 2.70 -7.33 -9.70
CA SER A 192 1.57 -7.24 -8.77
C SER A 192 0.94 -5.85 -8.83
N ALA A 193 -0.17 -5.62 -8.12
CA ALA A 193 -0.86 -4.32 -8.14
C ALA A 193 0.05 -3.14 -7.78
N GLY A 194 0.91 -3.30 -6.78
CA GLY A 194 1.90 -2.30 -6.36
C GLY A 194 3.15 -2.16 -7.24
N ARG A 195 3.23 -2.77 -8.43
CA ARG A 195 4.47 -2.82 -9.24
C ARG A 195 5.01 -1.46 -9.71
N MET A 196 4.14 -0.45 -9.80
CA MET A 196 4.51 0.94 -10.12
C MET A 196 4.49 1.87 -8.90
N ALA A 197 4.29 1.32 -7.70
CA ALA A 197 4.23 2.11 -6.49
C ALA A 197 5.47 1.87 -5.61
N LEU A 198 5.97 2.93 -5.00
CA LEU A 198 6.89 2.83 -3.88
C LEU A 198 6.08 2.52 -2.62
N GLU A 199 6.37 1.41 -1.96
CA GLU A 199 5.83 1.13 -0.64
C GLU A 199 6.64 1.87 0.43
N VAL A 200 5.92 2.59 1.30
CA VAL A 200 6.48 3.30 2.44
C VAL A 200 5.79 2.79 3.71
N GLU A 201 6.56 2.24 4.63
CA GLU A 201 6.08 1.82 5.95
C GLU A 201 6.79 2.62 7.03
N ASN A 202 6.03 3.21 7.95
CA ASN A 202 6.57 3.92 9.11
C ASN A 202 6.03 3.29 10.37
N VAL A 203 6.89 2.92 11.32
CA VAL A 203 6.48 2.59 12.68
C VAL A 203 6.96 3.71 13.59
N VAL A 204 6.01 4.47 14.15
CA VAL A 204 6.29 5.56 15.07
C VAL A 204 6.08 5.06 16.50
N ASN A 205 7.04 5.32 17.39
CA ASN A 205 6.97 4.92 18.80
C ASN A 205 7.15 6.13 19.71
N LEU A 206 6.03 6.66 20.22
CA LEU A 206 6.00 7.80 21.13
C LEU A 206 5.79 7.41 22.61
N THR A 207 5.79 6.11 22.95
CA THR A 207 5.47 5.61 24.31
C THR A 207 6.25 6.34 25.41
N ASN A 208 7.55 6.59 25.18
CA ASN A 208 8.44 7.27 26.13
C ASN A 208 8.90 8.65 25.61
N ALA A 209 8.10 9.30 24.77
CA ALA A 209 8.38 10.64 24.28
C ALA A 209 7.82 11.71 25.22
N ASN A 210 8.42 12.90 25.19
CA ASN A 210 7.74 14.11 25.64
C ASN A 210 6.63 14.48 24.65
N ALA A 211 5.86 15.54 24.94
CA ALA A 211 4.86 16.04 24.01
C ALA A 211 5.51 16.38 22.65
N MET A 212 5.03 15.73 21.59
CA MET A 212 5.53 15.91 20.22
C MET A 212 4.55 15.33 19.21
N GLU A 213 4.68 15.79 17.98
CA GLU A 213 4.03 15.21 16.80
C GLU A 213 5.08 14.81 15.77
N VAL A 214 4.89 13.66 15.13
CA VAL A 214 5.78 13.17 14.08
C VAL A 214 5.12 13.41 12.73
N VAL A 215 5.75 14.22 11.90
CA VAL A 215 5.23 14.59 10.59
C VAL A 215 6.16 14.09 9.49
N MET A 216 5.66 13.25 8.60
CA MET A 216 6.33 12.87 7.37
C MET A 216 6.15 13.97 6.33
N THR A 217 7.23 14.36 5.66
CA THR A 217 7.22 15.33 4.55
C THR A 217 7.64 14.64 3.27
N ILE A 218 6.93 14.90 2.18
CA ILE A 218 7.27 14.40 0.84
C ILE A 218 7.41 15.62 -0.06
N LYS A 219 8.58 15.80 -0.69
CA LYS A 219 8.84 16.89 -1.64
C LYS A 219 9.03 16.31 -3.03
N THR A 220 8.36 16.92 -3.98
CA THR A 220 8.29 16.47 -5.38
C THR A 220 8.66 17.59 -6.33
N GLY A 221 8.77 17.28 -7.62
CA GLY A 221 8.90 18.29 -8.68
C GLY A 221 7.57 18.91 -9.12
N ILE A 222 6.44 18.49 -8.54
CA ILE A 222 5.11 18.97 -8.94
C ILE A 222 4.96 20.45 -8.60
N ASN A 223 4.56 21.23 -9.60
CA ASN A 223 4.18 22.62 -9.38
C ASN A 223 2.65 22.76 -9.29
N ASN A 224 2.09 22.41 -8.13
CA ASN A 224 0.66 22.51 -7.90
C ASN A 224 0.24 23.97 -7.75
N HIS A 225 -0.35 24.52 -8.83
CA HIS A 225 -0.73 25.92 -8.95
C HIS A 225 -1.65 26.35 -7.79
N ASN A 226 -1.48 27.60 -7.33
CA ASN A 226 -2.35 28.23 -6.33
C ASN A 226 -2.46 27.50 -4.97
N GLY A 227 -1.54 26.58 -4.66
CA GLY A 227 -1.57 25.77 -3.44
C GLY A 227 -2.69 24.74 -3.44
N THR A 228 -3.15 24.32 -4.62
CA THR A 228 -4.21 23.31 -4.78
C THR A 228 -3.68 21.92 -4.46
N PHE A 229 -4.49 21.10 -3.80
CA PHE A 229 -4.23 19.68 -3.54
C PHE A 229 -5.56 18.94 -3.36
N PHE A 230 -5.54 17.61 -3.32
CA PHE A 230 -6.76 16.82 -3.26
C PHE A 230 -6.67 15.81 -2.12
N THR A 231 -7.75 15.67 -1.36
CA THR A 231 -7.88 14.63 -0.33
C THR A 231 -9.20 13.90 -0.51
N ASP A 232 -9.23 12.63 -0.14
CA ASP A 232 -10.47 11.86 -0.18
C ASP A 232 -11.48 12.31 0.90
N SER A 233 -12.74 11.98 0.69
CA SER A 233 -13.76 11.88 1.74
C SER A 233 -14.17 10.43 1.87
N ASN A 234 -13.78 9.80 2.99
CA ASN A 234 -14.17 8.43 3.35
C ASN A 234 -13.86 7.39 2.27
N CYS A 235 -12.75 7.55 1.54
CA CYS A 235 -12.36 6.70 0.42
C CYS A 235 -13.37 6.62 -0.74
N PHE A 236 -14.33 7.55 -0.77
CA PHE A 236 -15.44 7.52 -1.72
C PHE A 236 -15.23 8.47 -2.90
N GLN A 237 -14.90 9.73 -2.60
CA GLN A 237 -14.71 10.79 -3.60
C GLN A 237 -13.46 11.60 -3.27
N MET A 238 -12.85 12.22 -4.28
CA MET A 238 -11.74 13.14 -4.10
C MET A 238 -12.26 14.58 -4.10
N ILE A 239 -11.76 15.40 -3.19
CA ILE A 239 -12.20 16.78 -3.02
C ILE A 239 -11.00 17.71 -3.22
N GLU A 240 -11.17 18.72 -4.06
CA GLU A 240 -10.20 19.79 -4.23
C GLU A 240 -10.11 20.64 -2.95
N ARG A 241 -8.89 20.85 -2.48
CA ARG A 241 -8.51 21.71 -1.36
C ARG A 241 -7.55 22.76 -1.86
N ARG A 242 -7.49 23.88 -1.15
CA ARG A 242 -6.54 24.96 -1.44
C ARG A 242 -5.91 25.46 -0.16
N TYR A 243 -4.59 25.50 -0.12
CA TYR A 243 -3.86 26.08 0.98
C TYR A 243 -4.20 27.56 1.11
N ARG A 244 -4.51 28.00 2.33
CA ARG A 244 -4.87 29.38 2.67
C ARG A 244 -3.87 29.93 3.66
N THR A 245 -3.09 30.92 3.24
CA THR A 245 -2.13 31.65 4.09
C THR A 245 -2.82 32.48 5.18
N LYS A 246 -4.09 32.86 4.98
CA LYS A 246 -4.88 33.65 5.93
C LYS A 246 -5.35 32.87 7.17
N ILE A 247 -5.26 31.54 7.17
CA ILE A 247 -5.60 30.69 8.32
C ILE A 247 -4.34 30.02 8.85
N ARG A 248 -4.40 29.58 10.11
CA ARG A 248 -3.29 28.85 10.73
C ARG A 248 -3.03 27.53 10.00
N GLN A 249 -1.81 27.00 10.12
CA GLN A 249 -1.40 25.75 9.48
C GLN A 249 -2.42 24.61 9.66
N TRP A 250 -2.95 24.40 10.87
CA TRP A 250 -3.95 23.38 11.19
C TRP A 250 -5.28 23.53 10.49
N GLY A 251 -5.66 24.75 10.12
CA GLY A 251 -6.85 25.00 9.30
C GLY A 251 -6.67 24.52 7.85
N ASN A 252 -5.43 24.20 7.45
CA ASN A 252 -5.10 23.60 6.16
C ASN A 252 -4.83 22.09 6.25
N VAL A 253 -4.96 21.47 7.43
CA VAL A 253 -4.85 20.02 7.60
C VAL A 253 -6.23 19.41 7.39
N TYR A 254 -6.33 18.47 6.46
CA TYR A 254 -7.56 17.76 6.12
C TYR A 254 -7.42 16.27 6.41
N PRO A 255 -8.53 15.55 6.65
CA PRO A 255 -8.51 14.10 6.66
C PRO A 255 -8.07 13.56 5.29
N MET A 256 -7.14 12.61 5.34
CA MET A 256 -6.85 11.67 4.26
C MET A 256 -7.20 10.30 4.81
N SER A 257 -8.37 9.77 4.44
CA SER A 257 -8.81 8.45 4.91
C SER A 257 -8.02 7.33 4.22
N CYS A 258 -7.70 7.52 2.94
CA CYS A 258 -6.89 6.58 2.18
C CYS A 258 -6.20 7.15 0.94
N ALA A 259 -6.50 8.37 0.50
CA ALA A 259 -5.85 8.94 -0.67
C ALA A 259 -5.74 10.46 -0.62
N ALA A 260 -4.60 10.95 -1.06
CA ALA A 260 -4.39 12.35 -1.38
C ALA A 260 -3.47 12.47 -2.59
N PHE A 261 -3.57 13.55 -3.35
CA PHE A 261 -2.64 13.81 -4.43
C PHE A 261 -2.41 15.30 -4.66
N ILE A 262 -1.27 15.58 -5.30
CA ILE A 262 -0.95 16.86 -5.92
C ILE A 262 -0.62 16.62 -7.38
N GLU A 263 -0.95 17.59 -8.23
CA GLU A 263 -0.71 17.50 -9.66
C GLU A 263 -0.39 18.86 -10.27
N ASP A 264 0.30 18.82 -11.41
CA ASP A 264 0.50 19.96 -12.31
C ASP A 264 -0.24 19.72 -13.64
N GLU A 265 0.22 20.31 -14.73
CA GLU A 265 -0.41 20.14 -16.06
C GLU A 265 -0.19 18.75 -16.66
N THR A 266 0.86 18.07 -16.25
CA THR A 266 1.38 16.87 -16.94
C THR A 266 1.57 15.68 -16.01
N HIS A 267 1.83 15.91 -14.72
CA HIS A 267 2.15 14.87 -13.76
C HIS A 267 1.33 14.98 -12.49
N ARG A 268 1.10 13.84 -11.87
CA ARG A 268 0.45 13.68 -10.57
C ARG A 268 1.32 12.81 -9.67
N VAL A 269 1.42 13.20 -8.40
CA VAL A 269 1.94 12.32 -7.34
C VAL A 269 0.79 12.00 -6.39
N THR A 270 0.44 10.72 -6.34
CA THR A 270 -0.64 10.18 -5.51
C THR A 270 -0.05 9.46 -4.31
N LEU A 271 -0.47 9.85 -3.11
CA LEU A 271 -0.20 9.16 -1.86
C LEU A 271 -1.45 8.37 -1.46
N LEU A 272 -1.33 7.05 -1.48
CA LEU A 272 -2.37 6.13 -1.00
C LEU A 272 -1.98 5.65 0.40
N SER A 273 -2.96 5.45 1.27
CA SER A 273 -2.76 5.15 2.67
C SER A 273 -3.63 3.99 3.14
N GLY A 274 -3.06 3.13 3.97
CA GLY A 274 -3.77 2.01 4.62
C GLY A 274 -4.51 2.41 5.89
N GLN A 275 -4.41 3.67 6.32
CA GLN A 275 -5.02 4.18 7.55
C GLN A 275 -5.34 5.67 7.43
N PRO A 276 -6.38 6.18 8.12
CA PRO A 276 -6.72 7.59 8.08
C PRO A 276 -5.73 8.44 8.87
N LEU A 277 -5.24 9.54 8.27
CA LEU A 277 -4.30 10.47 8.91
C LEU A 277 -4.57 11.92 8.50
N GLY A 278 -3.97 12.87 9.23
CA GLY A 278 -3.97 14.28 8.85
C GLY A 278 -3.01 14.53 7.68
N PHE A 279 -3.50 15.20 6.63
CA PHE A 279 -2.75 15.53 5.43
C PHE A 279 -2.83 17.02 5.11
N MET A 280 -1.73 17.59 4.63
CA MET A 280 -1.67 18.96 4.12
C MET A 280 -0.72 19.04 2.94
N ALA A 281 -1.05 19.87 1.95
CA ALA A 281 -0.15 20.25 0.87
C ALA A 281 -0.33 21.72 0.49
N GLY A 282 0.52 22.21 -0.41
CA GLY A 282 0.36 23.52 -1.04
C GLY A 282 0.84 24.71 -0.21
N GLU A 283 1.40 24.49 0.98
CA GLU A 283 2.16 25.51 1.71
C GLU A 283 3.38 25.95 0.89
N LYS A 284 4.08 24.97 0.32
CA LYS A 284 5.10 25.14 -0.72
C LYS A 284 4.72 24.27 -1.92
N PRO A 285 4.98 24.73 -3.16
CA PRO A 285 4.78 23.89 -4.34
C PRO A 285 5.52 22.55 -4.20
N GLY A 286 4.83 21.46 -4.54
CA GLY A 286 5.40 20.12 -4.55
C GLY A 286 5.56 19.45 -3.18
N GLU A 287 5.21 20.12 -2.08
CA GLU A 287 5.36 19.61 -0.71
C GLU A 287 4.03 19.07 -0.15
N MET A 288 4.09 17.84 0.38
CA MET A 288 3.03 17.18 1.13
C MET A 288 3.52 16.89 2.56
N LYS A 289 2.62 16.99 3.54
CA LYS A 289 2.87 16.70 4.95
C LYS A 289 1.80 15.75 5.50
N VAL A 290 2.23 14.72 6.23
CA VAL A 290 1.36 13.70 6.83
C VAL A 290 1.69 13.57 8.31
N TRP A 291 0.70 13.78 9.16
CA TRP A 291 0.82 13.58 10.60
C TRP A 291 0.67 12.11 10.94
N LEU A 292 1.71 11.48 11.48
CA LEU A 292 1.76 10.04 11.70
C LEU A 292 1.30 9.62 13.09
N ASP A 293 1.72 10.36 14.12
CA ASP A 293 1.34 10.12 15.51
C ASP A 293 1.57 11.42 16.32
N ARG A 294 0.86 11.54 17.44
CA ARG A 294 0.95 12.70 18.34
C ARG A 294 0.83 12.29 19.79
N ARG A 295 1.62 12.92 20.64
CA ARG A 295 1.60 12.78 22.09
C ARG A 295 1.47 14.15 22.73
N THR A 296 0.58 14.28 23.71
CA THR A 296 0.34 15.53 24.44
C THR A 296 0.31 15.27 25.94
N HIS A 297 0.68 16.26 26.75
CA HIS A 297 0.61 16.19 28.22
C HIS A 297 -0.45 17.13 28.80
N ILE A 298 -1.30 17.69 27.94
CA ILE A 298 -2.27 18.72 28.28
C ILE A 298 -3.59 18.35 27.58
N ASP A 299 -4.70 18.51 28.30
CA ASP A 299 -6.06 18.40 27.75
C ASP A 299 -6.43 19.65 26.93
N ASP A 300 -7.18 19.46 25.85
CA ASP A 300 -7.61 20.55 24.97
C ASP A 300 -8.97 21.17 25.35
N GLN A 301 -9.52 20.80 26.49
CA GLN A 301 -10.75 21.36 27.07
C GLN A 301 -11.94 21.20 26.12
N ARG A 302 -12.08 20.00 25.53
CA ARG A 302 -13.24 19.60 24.73
C ARG A 302 -14.10 18.52 25.37
N GLY A 303 -13.87 18.26 26.66
CA GLY A 303 -14.70 17.37 27.48
C GLY A 303 -14.13 15.96 27.66
N LEU A 304 -12.93 15.67 27.14
CA LEU A 304 -12.23 14.41 27.40
C LEU A 304 -11.56 14.42 28.79
N PHE A 305 -11.06 15.57 29.23
CA PHE A 305 -10.40 15.75 30.54
C PHE A 305 -9.14 14.88 30.71
N GLU A 306 -8.52 14.47 29.61
CA GLU A 306 -7.32 13.63 29.60
C GLU A 306 -6.36 14.07 28.50
N SER A 307 -5.07 13.88 28.75
CA SER A 307 -4.00 14.08 27.76
C SER A 307 -3.74 12.80 26.96
N MET A 308 -3.24 12.92 25.72
CA MET A 308 -2.87 11.74 24.92
C MET A 308 -1.48 11.22 25.31
N THR A 309 -1.42 10.31 26.29
CA THR A 309 -0.17 9.71 26.81
C THR A 309 -0.11 8.18 26.71
N ASP A 310 -1.08 7.57 26.04
CA ASP A 310 -1.27 6.12 25.88
C ASP A 310 -0.76 5.57 24.54
N ASN A 311 0.08 6.34 23.82
CA ASN A 311 0.64 5.95 22.52
C ASN A 311 1.28 4.55 22.58
N GLN A 312 0.99 3.75 21.55
CA GLN A 312 1.66 2.48 21.27
C GLN A 312 2.47 2.62 19.97
N PRO A 313 3.48 1.76 19.74
CA PRO A 313 4.15 1.67 18.45
C PRO A 313 3.12 1.49 17.32
N THR A 314 2.95 2.53 16.51
CA THR A 314 1.88 2.61 15.52
C THR A 314 2.46 2.52 14.12
N ARG A 315 1.94 1.57 13.33
CA ARG A 315 2.36 1.34 11.95
C ARG A 315 1.48 2.12 10.98
N SER A 316 2.09 2.92 10.13
CA SER A 316 1.48 3.58 8.97
C SER A 316 2.03 2.99 7.68
N LEU A 317 1.15 2.59 6.76
CA LEU A 317 1.49 2.05 5.45
C LEU A 317 1.00 2.98 4.34
N PHE A 318 1.85 3.22 3.36
CA PHE A 318 1.55 4.03 2.19
C PHE A 318 2.03 3.38 0.89
N ARG A 319 1.47 3.86 -0.22
CA ARG A 319 1.94 3.65 -1.58
C ARG A 319 2.05 5.00 -2.27
N ILE A 320 3.20 5.28 -2.88
CA ILE A 320 3.40 6.49 -3.67
C ILE A 320 3.43 6.11 -5.15
N LEU A 321 2.56 6.73 -5.94
CA LEU A 321 2.43 6.55 -7.37
C LEU A 321 2.73 7.88 -8.08
N ILE A 322 3.51 7.84 -9.16
CA ILE A 322 3.76 9.00 -10.03
C ILE A 322 3.22 8.67 -11.42
N GLU A 323 2.36 9.54 -11.94
CA GLU A 323 1.59 9.30 -13.14
C GLU A 323 1.67 10.50 -14.07
N ARG A 324 1.70 10.26 -15.38
CA ARG A 324 1.37 11.28 -16.36
C ARG A 324 -0.14 11.42 -16.40
N VAL A 325 -0.66 12.64 -16.28
CA VAL A 325 -2.09 12.93 -16.30
C VAL A 325 -2.45 13.82 -17.48
N SER A 326 -3.69 13.71 -17.95
CA SER A 326 -4.21 14.56 -19.02
C SER A 326 -5.55 15.16 -18.60
N LYS A 327 -5.68 16.48 -18.70
CA LYS A 327 -6.97 17.15 -18.46
C LYS A 327 -7.87 16.99 -19.69
N PRO A 328 -9.13 16.53 -19.54
CA PRO A 328 -10.03 16.39 -20.68
C PRO A 328 -10.34 17.77 -21.29
N ALA A 329 -10.13 17.92 -22.59
CA ALA A 329 -10.22 19.20 -23.30
C ALA A 329 -11.65 19.81 -23.39
N LYS A 330 -12.70 19.08 -22.98
CA LYS A 330 -14.11 19.45 -23.21
C LYS A 330 -15.06 19.12 -22.04
N ALA A 331 -14.61 19.14 -20.79
CA ALA A 331 -15.50 18.95 -19.64
C ALA A 331 -15.77 20.29 -18.94
N SER A 332 -17.05 20.67 -18.80
CA SER A 332 -17.47 21.86 -18.04
C SER A 332 -17.28 21.70 -16.53
N VAL A 333 -17.23 20.46 -16.04
CA VAL A 333 -16.92 20.09 -14.65
C VAL A 333 -16.08 18.81 -14.68
N VAL A 334 -14.84 18.88 -14.21
CA VAL A 334 -14.00 17.70 -13.99
C VAL A 334 -14.13 17.33 -12.51
N VAL A 335 -14.75 16.19 -12.22
CA VAL A 335 -14.77 15.63 -10.87
C VAL A 335 -13.39 15.05 -10.57
N PRO A 336 -12.70 15.49 -9.52
CA PRO A 336 -11.42 14.91 -9.16
C PRO A 336 -11.58 13.43 -8.83
N SER A 337 -10.70 12.60 -9.36
CA SER A 337 -10.73 11.16 -9.14
C SER A 337 -9.34 10.55 -9.28
N LEU A 338 -9.16 9.38 -8.66
CA LEU A 338 -7.96 8.57 -8.85
C LEU A 338 -7.97 7.93 -10.23
N THR A 339 -6.80 7.63 -10.76
CA THR A 339 -6.66 6.84 -11.98
C THR A 339 -6.97 5.38 -11.72
N ALA A 340 -7.10 4.58 -12.78
CA ALA A 340 -7.29 3.14 -12.65
C ALA A 340 -6.11 2.45 -11.93
N ASP A 341 -4.86 2.84 -12.25
CA ASP A 341 -3.65 2.31 -11.59
C ASP A 341 -3.64 2.68 -10.10
N ALA A 342 -3.99 3.90 -9.74
CA ALA A 342 -4.08 4.33 -8.34
C ALA A 342 -5.18 3.58 -7.58
N HIS A 343 -6.35 3.34 -8.20
CA HIS A 343 -7.40 2.51 -7.61
C HIS A 343 -6.93 1.07 -7.39
N PHE A 344 -6.26 0.47 -8.37
CA PHE A 344 -5.76 -0.90 -8.25
C PHE A 344 -4.74 -1.05 -7.11
N VAL A 345 -3.81 -0.10 -6.98
CA VAL A 345 -2.86 -0.05 -5.85
C VAL A 345 -3.57 0.20 -4.52
N LEU A 346 -4.63 1.00 -4.51
CA LEU A 346 -5.41 1.30 -3.31
C LEU A 346 -6.19 0.06 -2.83
N ASP A 347 -6.78 -0.69 -3.74
CA ASP A 347 -7.52 -1.90 -3.40
C ASP A 347 -6.59 -2.98 -2.82
N ASP A 348 -5.35 -3.10 -3.32
CA ASP A 348 -4.33 -4.02 -2.79
C ASP A 348 -3.94 -3.71 -1.34
N ILE A 349 -3.90 -2.42 -0.96
CA ILE A 349 -3.60 -2.02 0.42
C ILE A 349 -4.81 -2.13 1.36
N LEU A 350 -6.02 -1.84 0.88
CA LEU A 350 -7.24 -1.86 1.71
C LEU A 350 -7.89 -3.25 1.82
N PHE A 351 -7.78 -4.07 0.78
CA PHE A 351 -8.39 -5.39 0.69
C PHE A 351 -7.33 -6.47 0.33
N PRO A 352 -6.29 -6.64 1.16
CA PRO A 352 -5.25 -7.62 0.90
C PRO A 352 -5.82 -9.04 0.89
N SER A 353 -5.17 -9.93 0.14
CA SER A 353 -5.54 -11.35 0.12
C SER A 353 -5.47 -11.97 1.52
N ALA A 354 -6.57 -12.55 1.98
CA ALA A 354 -6.63 -13.23 3.27
C ALA A 354 -5.82 -14.54 3.23
N GLN A 355 -5.04 -14.78 4.28
CA GLN A 355 -4.21 -15.99 4.42
C GLN A 355 -4.67 -16.77 5.65
N PHE A 356 -4.91 -18.07 5.46
CA PHE A 356 -5.37 -18.96 6.52
C PHE A 356 -4.37 -20.10 6.69
N LEU A 357 -3.80 -20.21 7.89
CA LEU A 357 -2.99 -21.37 8.25
C LEU A 357 -3.92 -22.49 8.70
N VAL A 358 -3.83 -23.65 8.06
CA VAL A 358 -4.67 -24.81 8.37
C VAL A 358 -3.79 -25.95 8.86
N ASN A 359 -4.14 -26.50 10.01
CA ASN A 359 -3.54 -27.72 10.57
C ASN A 359 -4.58 -28.86 10.50
N THR A 360 -4.94 -29.27 9.29
CA THR A 360 -5.90 -30.34 9.03
C THR A 360 -5.39 -31.16 7.86
N ASP A 361 -5.84 -32.41 7.77
CA ASP A 361 -5.53 -33.27 6.65
C ASP A 361 -5.89 -32.59 5.31
N SER A 362 -4.86 -32.29 4.53
CA SER A 362 -4.99 -31.66 3.22
C SER A 362 -5.88 -32.46 2.26
N SER A 363 -6.03 -33.78 2.44
CA SER A 363 -6.91 -34.60 1.60
C SER A 363 -8.38 -34.16 1.65
N LYS A 364 -8.79 -33.52 2.75
CA LYS A 364 -10.17 -33.06 2.99
C LYS A 364 -10.46 -31.68 2.40
N LEU A 365 -9.43 -30.97 1.91
CA LEU A 365 -9.58 -29.64 1.37
C LEU A 365 -9.52 -29.69 -0.16
N LYS A 366 -10.35 -28.88 -0.83
CA LYS A 366 -10.17 -28.64 -2.26
C LYS A 366 -8.89 -27.84 -2.49
N SER A 367 -8.17 -28.13 -3.57
CA SER A 367 -7.00 -27.35 -3.99
C SER A 367 -7.37 -25.94 -4.44
N THR A 368 -8.57 -25.78 -5.00
CA THR A 368 -9.12 -24.52 -5.48
C THR A 368 -10.62 -24.48 -5.25
N LEU A 369 -11.14 -23.31 -4.86
CA LEU A 369 -12.56 -23.01 -4.79
C LEU A 369 -12.78 -21.61 -5.38
N SER A 370 -13.54 -21.50 -6.46
CA SER A 370 -13.90 -20.23 -7.09
C SER A 370 -15.37 -19.94 -6.82
N LEU A 371 -15.66 -18.73 -6.31
CA LEU A 371 -17.01 -18.26 -6.03
C LEU A 371 -17.52 -17.26 -7.09
N MET A 372 -16.66 -16.87 -8.03
CA MET A 372 -16.97 -15.97 -9.13
C MET A 372 -16.19 -16.40 -10.37
N THR A 373 -16.77 -16.20 -11.55
CA THR A 373 -16.10 -16.48 -12.83
C THR A 373 -14.75 -15.78 -12.93
N GLY A 374 -13.82 -16.37 -13.68
CA GLY A 374 -12.46 -15.86 -13.82
C GLY A 374 -12.35 -14.45 -14.43
N THR A 375 -13.38 -14.00 -15.15
CA THR A 375 -13.44 -12.63 -15.68
C THR A 375 -13.80 -11.58 -14.62
N GLY A 376 -14.47 -11.99 -13.54
CA GLY A 376 -14.87 -11.11 -12.44
C GLY A 376 -15.81 -9.97 -12.82
N LEU A 377 -15.78 -8.92 -12.00
CA LEU A 377 -16.42 -7.64 -12.28
C LEU A 377 -15.53 -6.78 -13.19
N PRO A 378 -16.11 -5.82 -13.94
CA PRO A 378 -15.31 -4.83 -14.65
C PRO A 378 -14.37 -4.06 -13.69
N CYS A 379 -13.24 -3.58 -14.20
CA CYS A 379 -12.20 -2.91 -13.41
C CYS A 379 -12.67 -1.63 -12.70
N ASP A 380 -13.77 -1.04 -13.12
CA ASP A 380 -14.40 0.13 -12.52
C ASP A 380 -15.48 -0.23 -11.49
N TYR A 381 -15.64 -1.49 -11.10
CA TYR A 381 -16.61 -1.92 -10.09
C TYR A 381 -15.97 -2.61 -8.89
N ASP A 382 -16.41 -2.23 -7.69
CA ASP A 382 -16.16 -2.97 -6.46
C ASP A 382 -17.39 -3.76 -6.02
N LEU A 383 -17.15 -4.96 -5.49
CA LEU A 383 -18.07 -5.64 -4.60
C LEU A 383 -17.78 -5.21 -3.16
N VAL A 384 -18.46 -4.16 -2.69
CA VAL A 384 -18.24 -3.57 -1.37
C VAL A 384 -18.78 -4.46 -0.25
N THR A 385 -19.91 -5.11 -0.48
CA THR A 385 -20.54 -6.00 0.51
C THR A 385 -21.27 -7.12 -0.19
N MET A 386 -21.16 -8.32 0.37
CA MET A 386 -21.96 -9.48 0.01
C MET A 386 -22.39 -10.17 1.32
N LYS A 387 -23.69 -10.21 1.59
CA LYS A 387 -24.24 -10.72 2.85
C LYS A 387 -25.43 -11.62 2.61
N THR A 388 -25.44 -12.79 3.24
CA THR A 388 -26.59 -13.69 3.26
C THR A 388 -27.60 -13.21 4.31
N PHE A 389 -28.88 -13.25 3.95
CA PHE A 389 -30.01 -12.99 4.82
C PHE A 389 -30.80 -14.29 4.98
N PHE A 390 -30.94 -14.74 6.22
CA PHE A 390 -31.71 -15.92 6.58
C PHE A 390 -32.94 -15.51 7.39
N SER A 391 -34.06 -16.18 7.18
CA SER A 391 -35.19 -16.10 8.11
C SER A 391 -34.83 -16.85 9.39
N LYS A 392 -35.11 -16.26 10.57
CA LYS A 392 -34.87 -16.87 11.89
C LYS A 392 -35.55 -18.25 12.07
N SER A 393 -36.54 -18.59 11.24
CA SER A 393 -37.26 -19.87 11.26
C SER A 393 -36.44 -21.05 10.71
N GLU A 394 -35.31 -20.79 10.05
CA GLU A 394 -34.52 -21.81 9.36
C GLU A 394 -33.14 -21.92 10.01
N ARG A 395 -33.06 -22.70 11.09
CA ARG A 395 -31.76 -23.09 11.66
C ARG A 395 -30.96 -23.80 10.57
N PHE A 396 -29.68 -23.44 10.43
CA PHE A 396 -28.71 -24.10 9.57
C PHE A 396 -28.65 -25.60 9.88
N ASN A 397 -29.43 -26.41 9.15
CA ASN A 397 -29.43 -27.87 9.29
C ASN A 397 -28.48 -28.54 8.27
N GLY A 398 -27.68 -27.77 7.54
CA GLY A 398 -26.75 -28.26 6.52
C GLY A 398 -26.09 -27.14 5.72
N LEU A 399 -25.26 -27.51 4.73
CA LEU A 399 -24.57 -26.60 3.79
C LEU A 399 -25.40 -26.28 2.52
N ASP A 400 -26.63 -26.81 2.43
CA ASP A 400 -27.49 -26.67 1.25
C ASP A 400 -28.27 -25.35 1.25
N SER A 401 -28.54 -24.81 0.06
CA SER A 401 -29.34 -23.58 -0.07
C SER A 401 -30.76 -23.84 0.43
N VAL A 402 -31.18 -23.14 1.48
CA VAL A 402 -32.57 -23.20 1.95
C VAL A 402 -33.44 -22.38 1.01
N THR A 403 -34.62 -22.90 0.67
CA THR A 403 -35.57 -22.22 -0.21
C THR A 403 -35.96 -20.88 0.41
N GLY A 404 -35.78 -19.77 -0.32
CA GLY A 404 -36.02 -18.42 0.21
C GLY A 404 -34.78 -17.72 0.76
N SER A 405 -33.59 -18.34 0.70
CA SER A 405 -32.32 -17.68 1.01
C SER A 405 -32.12 -16.45 0.13
N GLN A 406 -31.75 -15.32 0.75
CA GLN A 406 -31.46 -14.07 0.04
C GLN A 406 -29.99 -13.69 0.18
N LEU A 407 -29.40 -13.15 -0.88
CA LEU A 407 -28.07 -12.57 -0.89
C LEU A 407 -28.19 -11.09 -1.22
N GLY A 408 -27.83 -10.21 -0.28
CA GLY A 408 -27.73 -8.78 -0.54
C GLY A 408 -26.30 -8.42 -0.94
N MET A 409 -26.20 -7.60 -1.98
CA MET A 409 -24.92 -7.14 -2.52
C MET A 409 -24.93 -5.63 -2.66
N VAL A 410 -23.79 -4.99 -2.36
CA VAL A 410 -23.56 -3.57 -2.63
C VAL A 410 -22.42 -3.47 -3.63
N LEU A 411 -22.73 -2.95 -4.81
CA LEU A 411 -21.75 -2.64 -5.84
C LEU A 411 -21.47 -1.14 -5.85
N ARG A 412 -20.20 -0.78 -6.01
CA ARG A 412 -19.77 0.60 -6.23
C ARG A 412 -19.13 0.72 -7.60
N HIS A 413 -19.65 1.64 -8.41
CA HIS A 413 -19.00 2.05 -9.66
C HIS A 413 -18.00 3.18 -9.35
N LYS A 414 -16.73 2.99 -9.70
CA LYS A 414 -15.64 3.95 -9.59
C LYS A 414 -15.61 4.82 -10.84
N VAL A 415 -15.44 6.12 -10.66
CA VAL A 415 -15.16 7.04 -11.76
C VAL A 415 -13.65 7.23 -11.85
N ASN A 416 -13.03 6.64 -12.87
CA ASN A 416 -11.58 6.71 -13.06
C ASN A 416 -11.18 8.02 -13.74
N GLY A 417 -10.17 8.69 -13.17
CA GLY A 417 -9.48 9.82 -13.78
C GLY A 417 -8.56 9.35 -14.91
N CYS A 418 -8.17 10.28 -15.78
CA CYS A 418 -7.26 9.99 -16.89
C CYS A 418 -5.81 10.23 -16.48
N GLY A 419 -5.05 9.14 -16.35
CA GLY A 419 -3.63 9.13 -16.08
C GLY A 419 -3.01 7.76 -16.36
N SER A 420 -1.70 7.73 -16.56
CA SER A 420 -0.93 6.50 -16.80
C SER A 420 0.45 6.56 -16.16
N THR A 421 0.86 5.42 -15.60
CA THR A 421 2.24 5.15 -15.16
C THR A 421 3.19 4.81 -16.31
N GLY A 422 2.67 4.71 -17.55
CA GLY A 422 3.38 4.24 -18.73
C GLY A 422 3.24 2.74 -18.99
N LEU A 423 2.76 1.95 -18.01
CA LEU A 423 2.46 0.52 -18.20
C LEU A 423 1.30 0.30 -19.15
N CYS A 424 0.20 1.01 -18.91
CA CYS A 424 -0.97 1.00 -19.77
C CYS A 424 -0.80 2.08 -20.85
N GLY A 425 -0.88 1.65 -22.12
CA GLY A 425 -0.73 2.57 -23.25
C GLY A 425 -1.83 3.62 -23.33
N ASP A 426 -3.03 3.30 -22.83
CA ASP A 426 -4.18 4.19 -22.83
C ASP A 426 -4.33 4.89 -21.48
N ILE A 427 -4.31 6.23 -21.50
CA ILE A 427 -4.37 7.12 -20.32
C ILE A 427 -5.74 7.04 -19.61
N CYS A 428 -6.78 6.42 -20.21
CA CYS A 428 -8.13 6.30 -19.63
C CYS A 428 -8.71 4.87 -19.76
N ALA A 429 -7.88 3.82 -19.77
CA ALA A 429 -8.22 2.46 -20.22
C ALA A 429 -9.37 1.72 -19.49
N CYS A 430 -9.88 2.23 -18.36
CA CYS A 430 -10.92 1.56 -17.56
C CYS A 430 -12.18 2.40 -17.43
N GLN A 431 -12.87 2.60 -18.55
CA GLN A 431 -14.24 3.10 -18.58
C GLN A 431 -15.09 2.08 -19.34
N SER A 432 -15.86 1.28 -18.60
CA SER A 432 -16.77 0.32 -19.20
C SER A 432 -17.93 1.10 -19.86
N PRO A 433 -18.42 0.71 -21.06
CA PRO A 433 -19.69 1.22 -21.55
C PRO A 433 -20.79 0.92 -20.52
N THR A 434 -21.83 1.76 -20.45
CA THR A 434 -22.94 1.61 -19.49
C THR A 434 -23.66 0.28 -19.67
N VAL A 435 -23.25 -0.75 -18.93
CA VAL A 435 -23.92 -2.05 -18.84
C VAL A 435 -24.69 -2.09 -17.52
N SER A 436 -25.89 -2.69 -17.54
CA SER A 436 -26.67 -2.88 -16.32
C SER A 436 -25.89 -3.71 -15.29
N PRO A 437 -25.72 -3.24 -14.03
CA PRO A 437 -25.03 -3.97 -12.97
C PRO A 437 -25.57 -5.38 -12.74
N MET A 438 -26.89 -5.57 -12.93
CA MET A 438 -27.53 -6.88 -12.80
C MET A 438 -27.09 -7.88 -13.87
N HIS A 439 -26.82 -7.42 -15.09
CA HIS A 439 -26.38 -8.27 -16.18
C HIS A 439 -24.93 -8.73 -15.99
N LEU A 440 -24.07 -7.84 -15.45
CA LEU A 440 -22.68 -8.14 -15.10
C LEU A 440 -22.59 -9.18 -13.97
N LEU A 441 -23.44 -9.06 -12.95
CA LEU A 441 -23.52 -9.99 -11.82
C LEU A 441 -23.99 -11.39 -12.25
N ALA A 442 -25.03 -11.48 -13.08
CA ALA A 442 -25.56 -12.76 -13.55
C ALA A 442 -24.52 -13.54 -14.37
N SER A 443 -23.73 -12.84 -15.20
CA SER A 443 -22.58 -13.45 -15.89
C SER A 443 -21.43 -13.79 -14.94
N ALA A 444 -21.22 -12.99 -13.89
CA ALA A 444 -20.08 -13.17 -13.00
C ALA A 444 -20.26 -14.33 -11.99
N LEU A 445 -21.48 -14.57 -11.50
CA LEU A 445 -21.76 -15.51 -10.40
C LEU A 445 -22.19 -16.92 -10.83
N ASN A 446 -22.38 -17.19 -12.13
CA ASN A 446 -23.02 -18.43 -12.58
C ASN A 446 -22.09 -19.32 -13.44
N PRO A 447 -21.27 -20.20 -12.83
CA PRO A 447 -20.33 -21.05 -13.57
C PRO A 447 -20.98 -22.20 -14.37
N HIS A 448 -22.28 -22.49 -14.19
CA HIS A 448 -22.94 -23.69 -14.75
C HIS A 448 -24.25 -23.44 -15.52
N LYS A 449 -24.72 -22.19 -15.68
CA LYS A 449 -25.93 -21.88 -16.47
C LYS A 449 -25.72 -20.64 -17.35
N SER A 450 -25.02 -20.84 -18.46
CA SER A 450 -25.10 -19.94 -19.63
C SER A 450 -25.95 -20.61 -20.72
N GLN A 451 -27.22 -20.88 -20.43
CA GLN A 451 -28.24 -21.09 -21.47
C GLN A 451 -29.43 -20.17 -21.19
N SER A 452 -29.50 -19.14 -22.06
CA SER A 452 -30.59 -18.25 -22.47
C SER A 452 -31.72 -17.91 -21.49
N LEU A 453 -31.92 -16.60 -21.32
CA LEU A 453 -33.21 -15.93 -21.56
C LEU A 453 -32.84 -14.54 -22.14
N PHE A 454 -33.38 -14.23 -23.33
CA PHE A 454 -33.20 -13.00 -24.13
C PHE A 454 -32.01 -12.94 -25.11
N GLY A 455 -32.33 -13.29 -26.37
CA GLY A 455 -31.94 -12.57 -27.60
C GLY A 455 -30.47 -12.49 -27.97
N ASP A 456 -30.09 -13.25 -28.99
CA ASP A 456 -28.80 -13.17 -29.70
C ASP A 456 -28.30 -11.74 -29.91
N ARG A 457 -27.19 -11.39 -29.25
CA ARG A 457 -26.21 -10.45 -29.77
C ARG A 457 -24.80 -10.97 -29.48
N THR A 458 -24.08 -11.18 -30.58
CA THR A 458 -22.62 -11.29 -30.78
C THR A 458 -21.73 -11.44 -29.54
N PRO A 459 -20.77 -12.40 -29.52
CA PRO A 459 -19.83 -12.54 -28.41
C PRO A 459 -19.02 -11.25 -28.24
N TYR A 460 -19.20 -10.59 -27.11
CA TYR A 460 -18.36 -9.46 -26.71
C TYR A 460 -16.95 -9.99 -26.40
N PRO A 461 -15.89 -9.28 -26.82
CA PRO A 461 -14.53 -9.71 -26.56
C PRO A 461 -14.32 -9.83 -25.06
N THR A 462 -13.86 -11.00 -24.64
CA THR A 462 -13.33 -11.27 -23.31
C THR A 462 -12.36 -10.16 -22.92
N LEU A 463 -12.74 -9.31 -21.96
CA LEU A 463 -11.80 -8.45 -21.24
C LEU A 463 -10.96 -9.38 -20.35
N SER A 464 -9.99 -10.04 -20.96
CA SER A 464 -8.85 -10.60 -20.24
C SER A 464 -8.24 -9.47 -19.41
N GLY A 465 -8.24 -9.63 -18.09
CA GLY A 465 -7.91 -8.57 -17.16
C GLY A 465 -6.64 -7.80 -17.54
N HIS A 466 -6.69 -6.48 -17.42
CA HIS A 466 -5.56 -5.54 -17.42
C HIS A 466 -4.24 -6.06 -18.04
N ASN A 467 -4.28 -6.54 -19.28
CA ASN A 467 -3.07 -6.86 -20.03
C ASN A 467 -2.57 -5.59 -20.71
N CYS A 468 -2.24 -4.61 -19.87
CA CYS A 468 -1.38 -3.51 -20.25
C CYS A 468 -0.03 -4.10 -20.65
N LYS A 469 0.40 -3.83 -21.89
CA LYS A 469 1.49 -4.48 -22.62
C LYS A 469 2.40 -5.34 -21.73
N SER A 470 2.30 -6.66 -21.89
CA SER A 470 3.42 -7.55 -21.61
C SER A 470 4.55 -7.23 -22.60
N THR A 471 5.22 -6.09 -22.41
CA THR A 471 6.50 -5.86 -23.05
C THR A 471 7.46 -6.80 -22.36
N ARG A 472 7.87 -7.86 -23.07
CA ARG A 472 9.14 -8.53 -22.80
C ARG A 472 10.17 -7.42 -22.64
N VAL A 473 10.66 -7.23 -21.42
CA VAL A 473 11.88 -6.45 -21.18
C VAL A 473 12.94 -7.15 -22.04
N PRO A 474 13.57 -6.47 -23.01
CA PRO A 474 14.72 -7.05 -23.70
C PRO A 474 15.75 -7.39 -22.63
N LYS A 475 16.28 -8.61 -22.68
CA LYS A 475 17.28 -9.12 -21.74
C LYS A 475 18.46 -8.18 -21.56
#